data_AF-A0A2T7V580-F1
#
_entry.id   AF-A0A2T7V580-F1
#
_cell.length_a   1.000
_cell.length_b   1.000
_cell.length_c   1.000
_cell.angle_alpha   90.00
_cell.angle_beta   90.00
_cell.angle_gamma   90.00
#
_symmetry.space_group_name_H-M   'P 1'
#
loop_
_entity.id
_entity.type
_entity.pdbx_description
1 polymer ?
#
loop_
_entity_poly.entity_id
_entity_poly.type
_entity_poly.pdbx_seq_one_letter_code
_entity_poly.pdbx_strand_id
1 'polypeptide(L)'
;MWFLGAGASVSAGVPTAWDMIWQFKQILYAAQRRVPLSTIADTGNPSVRALLDAHVSGSGSLPVPGAPDEYAALFEAAYPAEKDRRTFIDGMIGGAKPAYGHLALAALLKAGHAHLIWTTNFDHLVADACAQTYGTTKSLSVVALDAPDLAAEQIAAQQWPIEVKLHGDFRSRRLKNTPDELRQQDAQLREVLVDSCRRSGLVVGGYSGRDASIMDALEAALERPGAFPGGLFWLHRGEEPPFERVNQLLERAQAVGVDSGLVRIENLDEALRDLVRLLPDLDSTALDSLGQKQRWWTAAPALTGKHNWPLVRLNGIEVESIPTNARRVVCGIGGAADVRDAILAAKADLIATRTSGGVIGFGSDQEFRRVFAPYDITDFDLSVFEDRRLRYDSGERGLLREALVRGLCSVHGLDAQRRRNVHILAPHDPADEHWGSLRSLVGPLQGRIDGGKVRWREGVAVRLDWADDRLWLLVEPRIDTDDDGSTASRAKAADFARERTARRYNRDADKLIDFWTGLFAGENVRALGIGDGIDASFAVGRRTAFSFRVTP
;
A
#
# COMPACT_ATOMS: atom_id res chain seq x y z
N MET A 1 -15.62 23.90 -6.21
CA MET A 1 -15.46 22.78 -7.17
C MET A 1 -14.00 22.39 -7.25
N TRP A 2 -13.69 21.19 -7.77
CA TRP A 2 -12.32 20.69 -7.91
C TRP A 2 -11.97 20.43 -9.38
N PHE A 3 -10.71 20.68 -9.74
CA PHE A 3 -10.14 20.24 -11.02
C PHE A 3 -8.94 19.33 -10.75
N LEU A 4 -8.99 18.09 -11.24
CA LEU A 4 -7.99 17.07 -10.97
C LEU A 4 -7.22 16.72 -12.26
N GLY A 5 -5.90 16.84 -12.20
CA GLY A 5 -5.00 16.32 -13.22
C GLY A 5 -4.35 14.99 -12.83
N ALA A 6 -3.45 14.50 -13.69
CA ALA A 6 -2.83 13.18 -13.52
C ALA A 6 -2.07 13.02 -12.20
N GLY A 7 -1.56 14.12 -11.63
CA GLY A 7 -0.90 14.15 -10.33
C GLY A 7 -1.79 13.70 -9.16
N ALA A 8 -3.12 13.79 -9.29
CA ALA A 8 -4.06 13.32 -8.28
C ALA A 8 -4.05 11.78 -8.13
N SER A 9 -3.71 11.08 -9.21
CA SER A 9 -3.76 9.61 -9.28
C SER A 9 -2.40 8.93 -9.01
N VAL A 10 -1.34 9.71 -8.76
CA VAL A 10 0.03 9.17 -8.56
C VAL A 10 0.12 8.26 -7.34
N SER A 11 -0.46 8.67 -6.21
CA SER A 11 -0.49 7.83 -5.00
C SER A 11 -1.26 6.52 -5.18
N ALA A 12 -2.14 6.44 -6.19
CA ALA A 12 -2.88 5.24 -6.56
C ALA A 12 -2.10 4.33 -7.52
N GLY A 13 -0.86 4.70 -7.87
CA GLY A 13 0.00 3.95 -8.78
C GLY A 13 -0.21 4.27 -10.26
N VAL A 14 -0.96 5.33 -10.59
CA VAL A 14 -1.14 5.77 -11.98
C VAL A 14 -0.05 6.80 -12.32
N PRO A 15 0.81 6.55 -13.32
CA PRO A 15 1.87 7.48 -13.68
C PRO A 15 1.32 8.78 -14.28
N THR A 16 2.03 9.89 -14.09
CA THR A 16 1.67 11.16 -14.74
C THR A 16 2.02 11.15 -16.22
N ALA A 17 1.45 12.08 -16.99
CA ALA A 17 1.88 12.31 -18.37
C ALA A 17 3.39 12.60 -18.48
N TRP A 18 3.99 13.22 -17.46
CA TRP A 18 5.43 13.46 -17.39
C TRP A 18 6.23 12.17 -17.22
N ASP A 19 5.80 11.29 -16.31
CA ASP A 19 6.43 9.98 -16.10
C ASP A 19 6.34 9.14 -17.38
N MET A 20 5.19 9.20 -18.06
CA MET A 20 4.96 8.53 -19.33
C MET A 20 5.85 9.06 -20.45
N ILE A 21 6.08 10.38 -20.53
CA ILE A 21 7.05 10.97 -21.48
C ILE A 21 8.41 10.30 -21.33
N TRP A 22 8.93 10.20 -20.09
CA TRP A 22 10.21 9.55 -19.85
C TRP A 22 10.20 8.07 -20.21
N GLN A 23 9.11 7.36 -19.91
CA GLN A 23 8.96 5.97 -20.29
C GLN A 23 8.96 5.78 -21.83
N PHE A 24 8.29 6.66 -22.57
CA PHE A 24 8.29 6.62 -24.03
C PHE A 24 9.68 6.91 -24.60
N LYS A 25 10.40 7.88 -24.02
CA LYS A 25 11.81 8.15 -24.37
C LYS A 25 12.69 6.92 -24.16
N GLN A 26 12.51 6.21 -23.04
CA GLN A 26 13.24 4.96 -22.76
C GLN A 26 12.93 3.87 -23.79
N ILE A 27 11.64 3.65 -24.09
CA ILE A 27 11.19 2.65 -25.07
C ILE A 27 11.81 2.95 -26.45
N LEU A 28 11.72 4.20 -26.89
CA LEU A 28 12.26 4.64 -28.18
C LEU A 28 13.78 4.48 -28.23
N TYR A 29 14.48 4.93 -27.18
CA TYR A 29 15.93 4.79 -27.08
C TYR A 29 16.37 3.33 -27.12
N ALA A 30 15.75 2.47 -26.30
CA ALA A 30 16.05 1.05 -26.22
C ALA A 30 15.81 0.34 -27.57
N ALA A 31 14.69 0.66 -28.24
CA ALA A 31 14.37 0.10 -29.55
C ALA A 31 15.36 0.55 -30.63
N GLN A 32 15.70 1.84 -30.69
CA GLN A 32 16.55 2.41 -31.74
C GLN A 32 18.04 2.11 -31.54
N ARG A 33 18.51 2.11 -30.29
CA ARG A 33 19.91 1.80 -29.93
C ARG A 33 20.18 0.33 -29.65
N ARG A 34 19.13 -0.50 -29.64
CA ARG A 34 19.19 -1.95 -29.35
C ARG A 34 19.86 -2.26 -28.01
N VAL A 35 19.54 -1.46 -26.99
CA VAL A 35 20.03 -1.66 -25.62
C VAL A 35 18.88 -2.13 -24.72
N PRO A 36 19.15 -2.93 -23.67
CA PRO A 36 18.14 -3.29 -22.69
C PRO A 36 17.58 -2.07 -21.96
N LEU A 37 16.27 -2.07 -21.64
CA LEU A 37 15.65 -1.03 -20.81
C LEU A 37 16.31 -0.91 -19.43
N SER A 38 16.86 -2.01 -18.89
CA SER A 38 17.58 -2.03 -17.62
C SER A 38 18.82 -1.11 -17.59
N THR A 39 19.42 -0.83 -18.75
CA THR A 39 20.59 0.06 -18.86
C THR A 39 20.24 1.54 -18.61
N ILE A 40 18.97 1.90 -18.80
CA ILE A 40 18.47 3.28 -18.69
C ILE A 40 17.30 3.41 -17.72
N ALA A 41 17.11 2.42 -16.82
CA ALA A 41 15.91 2.32 -15.99
C ALA A 41 15.73 3.49 -15.00
N ASP A 42 16.83 4.09 -14.53
CA ASP A 42 16.80 5.18 -13.56
C ASP A 42 16.57 6.54 -14.23
N THR A 43 15.30 6.90 -14.40
CA THR A 43 14.89 8.25 -14.85
C THR A 43 15.03 9.32 -13.76
N GLY A 44 15.46 8.97 -12.54
CA GLY A 44 15.84 9.94 -11.51
C GLY A 44 17.24 10.52 -11.76
N ASN A 45 18.10 9.81 -12.49
CA ASN A 45 19.46 10.22 -12.79
C ASN A 45 19.51 11.33 -13.88
N PRO A 46 20.06 12.52 -13.59
CA PRO A 46 20.16 13.62 -14.56
C PRO A 46 20.92 13.25 -15.84
N SER A 47 21.93 12.38 -15.75
CA SER A 47 22.72 11.95 -16.92
C SER A 47 21.91 11.06 -17.86
N VAL A 48 21.05 10.20 -17.31
CA VAL A 48 20.12 9.38 -18.10
C VAL A 48 19.08 10.26 -18.77
N ARG A 49 18.53 11.25 -18.05
CA ARG A 49 17.60 12.23 -18.64
C ARG A 49 18.23 13.00 -19.80
N ALA A 50 19.43 13.53 -19.60
CA ALA A 50 20.16 14.27 -20.63
C ALA A 50 20.45 13.39 -21.87
N LEU A 51 20.79 12.12 -21.68
CA LEU A 51 21.01 11.16 -22.76
C LEU A 51 19.72 10.92 -23.58
N LEU A 52 18.60 10.70 -22.90
CA LEU A 52 17.30 10.48 -23.53
C LEU A 52 16.81 11.72 -24.28
N ASP A 53 16.95 12.90 -23.69
CA ASP A 53 16.58 14.17 -24.32
C ASP A 53 17.45 14.47 -25.55
N ALA A 54 18.76 14.22 -25.46
CA ALA A 54 19.67 14.36 -26.60
C ALA A 54 19.32 13.40 -27.72
N HIS A 55 18.88 12.18 -27.39
CA HIS A 55 18.43 11.22 -28.39
C HIS A 55 17.16 11.67 -29.12
N VAL A 56 16.15 12.14 -28.38
CA VAL A 56 14.91 12.67 -28.96
C VAL A 56 15.21 13.88 -29.84
N SER A 57 15.98 14.83 -29.33
CA SER A 57 16.35 16.06 -30.05
C SER A 57 17.18 15.76 -31.31
N GLY A 58 18.02 14.71 -31.28
CA GLY A 58 18.82 14.26 -32.41
C GLY A 58 18.09 13.39 -33.43
N SER A 59 16.84 12.98 -33.18
CA SER A 59 16.03 12.14 -34.08
C SER A 59 15.58 12.88 -35.35
N GLY A 60 15.42 14.21 -35.28
CA GLY A 60 14.93 15.06 -36.37
C GLY A 60 13.44 14.87 -36.73
N SER A 61 12.80 13.80 -36.26
CA SER A 61 11.39 13.46 -36.50
C SER A 61 10.49 13.55 -35.26
N LEU A 62 11.09 13.68 -34.07
CA LEU A 62 10.38 13.81 -32.80
C LEU A 62 10.45 15.27 -32.33
N PRO A 63 9.41 15.75 -31.62
CA PRO A 63 9.41 17.11 -31.08
C PRO A 63 10.51 17.30 -30.04
N VAL A 64 10.97 18.54 -29.92
CA VAL A 64 11.97 18.92 -28.91
C VAL A 64 11.41 18.70 -27.50
N PRO A 65 12.25 18.31 -26.53
CA PRO A 65 11.82 18.17 -25.15
C PRO A 65 11.13 19.44 -24.62
N GLY A 66 9.96 19.28 -23.99
CA GLY A 66 9.16 20.38 -23.49
C GLY A 66 8.17 20.99 -24.50
N ALA A 67 8.13 20.51 -25.75
CA ALA A 67 7.13 20.95 -26.71
C ALA A 67 5.69 20.58 -26.25
N PRO A 68 4.66 21.40 -26.58
CA PRO A 68 3.28 21.13 -26.17
C PRO A 68 2.73 19.79 -26.66
N ASP A 69 3.19 19.31 -27.83
CA ASP A 69 2.80 18.06 -28.46
C ASP A 69 3.71 16.88 -28.12
N GLU A 70 4.73 17.08 -27.26
CA GLU A 70 5.74 16.08 -26.91
C GLU A 70 5.11 14.76 -26.45
N TYR A 71 4.12 14.82 -25.56
CA TYR A 71 3.44 13.62 -25.05
C TYR A 71 2.77 12.82 -26.17
N ALA A 72 1.98 13.48 -27.02
CA ALA A 72 1.20 12.82 -28.05
C ALA A 72 2.12 12.20 -29.11
N ALA A 73 3.12 12.96 -29.57
CA ALA A 73 4.06 12.49 -30.58
C ALA A 73 4.94 11.33 -30.07
N LEU A 74 5.44 11.41 -28.83
CA LEU A 74 6.22 10.31 -28.25
C LEU A 74 5.38 9.07 -28.01
N PHE A 75 4.11 9.23 -27.62
CA PHE A 75 3.22 8.09 -27.43
C PHE A 75 2.93 7.37 -28.75
N GLU A 76 2.71 8.12 -29.83
CA GLU A 76 2.53 7.57 -31.18
C GLU A 76 3.79 6.91 -31.72
N ALA A 77 4.96 7.50 -31.48
CA ALA A 77 6.22 6.90 -31.89
C ALA A 77 6.53 5.61 -31.11
N ALA A 78 6.26 5.59 -29.79
CA ALA A 78 6.51 4.42 -28.95
C ALA A 78 5.51 3.28 -29.23
N TYR A 79 4.26 3.63 -29.54
CA TYR A 79 3.18 2.70 -29.83
C TYR A 79 2.41 3.12 -31.08
N PRO A 80 2.89 2.76 -32.29
CA PRO A 80 2.29 3.21 -33.54
C PRO A 80 0.84 2.72 -33.71
N ALA A 81 0.55 1.50 -33.28
CA ALA A 81 -0.80 0.94 -33.32
C ALA A 81 -1.64 1.49 -32.16
N GLU A 82 -2.80 2.05 -32.47
CA GLU A 82 -3.73 2.56 -31.46
C GLU A 82 -4.22 1.50 -30.48
N LYS A 83 -4.33 0.24 -30.94
CA LYS A 83 -4.67 -0.89 -30.06
C LYS A 83 -3.61 -1.09 -28.96
N ASP A 84 -2.35 -0.84 -29.25
CA ASP A 84 -1.26 -1.01 -28.28
C ASP A 84 -1.25 0.16 -27.31
N ARG A 85 -1.49 1.39 -27.81
CA ARG A 85 -1.74 2.57 -26.96
C ARG A 85 -2.88 2.32 -25.97
N ARG A 86 -3.98 1.73 -26.43
CA ARG A 86 -5.10 1.33 -25.57
C ARG A 86 -4.68 0.34 -24.51
N THR A 87 -4.06 -0.75 -24.93
CA THR A 87 -3.65 -1.84 -24.04
C THR A 87 -2.67 -1.32 -22.98
N PHE A 88 -1.80 -0.40 -23.36
CA PHE A 88 -0.88 0.27 -22.45
C PHE A 88 -1.61 1.10 -21.38
N ILE A 89 -2.55 1.97 -21.78
CA ILE A 89 -3.36 2.77 -20.85
C ILE A 89 -4.23 1.88 -19.94
N ASP A 90 -4.92 0.90 -20.53
CA ASP A 90 -5.76 -0.06 -19.79
C ASP A 90 -4.94 -0.88 -18.78
N GLY A 91 -3.72 -1.26 -19.13
CA GLY A 91 -2.79 -1.97 -18.26
C GLY A 91 -2.32 -1.14 -17.06
N MET A 92 -2.12 0.17 -17.24
CA MET A 92 -1.73 1.07 -16.15
C MET A 92 -2.89 1.35 -15.19
N ILE A 93 -4.09 1.52 -15.72
CA ILE A 93 -5.28 1.86 -14.91
C ILE A 93 -5.88 0.61 -14.25
N GLY A 94 -5.81 -0.55 -14.90
CA GLY A 94 -6.58 -1.76 -14.54
C GLY A 94 -6.28 -2.34 -13.15
N GLY A 95 -5.13 -2.03 -12.55
CA GLY A 95 -4.76 -2.47 -11.20
C GLY A 95 -4.81 -1.37 -10.13
N ALA A 96 -5.06 -0.12 -10.53
CA ALA A 96 -5.02 1.02 -9.61
C ALA A 96 -6.18 0.97 -8.63
N LYS A 97 -5.93 1.36 -7.38
CA LYS A 97 -6.95 1.44 -6.32
C LYS A 97 -7.01 2.85 -5.76
N PRO A 98 -8.19 3.34 -5.36
CA PRO A 98 -8.31 4.67 -4.77
C PRO A 98 -7.32 4.91 -3.63
N ALA A 99 -6.52 5.96 -3.77
CA ALA A 99 -5.64 6.45 -2.70
C ALA A 99 -6.43 7.30 -1.69
N TYR A 100 -5.74 7.76 -0.63
CA TYR A 100 -6.36 8.54 0.44
C TYR A 100 -7.08 9.80 -0.10
N GLY A 101 -6.46 10.54 -1.03
CA GLY A 101 -7.04 11.75 -1.60
C GLY A 101 -8.36 11.50 -2.34
N HIS A 102 -8.48 10.39 -3.07
CA HIS A 102 -9.73 10.02 -3.74
C HIS A 102 -10.85 9.76 -2.73
N LEU A 103 -10.55 9.01 -1.67
CA LEU A 103 -11.50 8.73 -0.59
C LEU A 103 -11.88 10.01 0.17
N ALA A 104 -10.93 10.94 0.35
CA ALA A 104 -11.18 12.20 1.03
C ALA A 104 -12.10 13.09 0.19
N LEU A 105 -11.85 13.18 -1.13
CA LEU A 105 -12.75 13.86 -2.06
C LEU A 105 -14.14 13.23 -2.06
N ALA A 106 -14.25 11.89 -2.07
CA ALA A 106 -15.52 11.21 -1.96
C ALA A 106 -16.26 11.55 -0.66
N ALA A 107 -15.55 11.64 0.48
CA ALA A 107 -16.15 12.06 1.74
C ALA A 107 -16.66 13.52 1.69
N LEU A 108 -15.88 14.43 1.08
CA LEU A 108 -16.29 15.83 0.87
C LEU A 108 -17.52 15.94 -0.03
N LEU A 109 -17.60 15.15 -1.09
CA LEU A 109 -18.76 15.08 -1.97
C LEU A 109 -20.00 14.56 -1.21
N LYS A 110 -19.84 13.50 -0.39
CA LYS A 110 -20.92 12.94 0.44
C LYS A 110 -21.52 13.99 1.38
N ALA A 111 -20.65 14.79 1.99
CA ALA A 111 -21.01 15.80 2.98
C ALA A 111 -21.47 17.13 2.35
N GLY A 112 -21.43 17.25 1.01
CA GLY A 112 -21.79 18.48 0.32
C GLY A 112 -20.77 19.61 0.44
N HIS A 113 -19.54 19.33 0.87
CA HIS A 113 -18.43 20.29 0.83
C HIS A 113 -17.79 20.40 -0.56
N ALA A 114 -18.04 19.42 -1.42
CA ALA A 114 -17.77 19.47 -2.85
C ALA A 114 -19.02 19.02 -3.62
N HIS A 115 -19.18 19.52 -4.85
CA HIS A 115 -20.33 19.21 -5.69
C HIS A 115 -19.96 18.78 -7.10
N LEU A 116 -18.88 19.35 -7.64
CA LEU A 116 -18.45 19.18 -9.02
C LEU A 116 -16.95 18.92 -9.07
N ILE A 117 -16.57 17.84 -9.75
CA ILE A 117 -15.19 17.49 -10.07
C ILE A 117 -15.03 17.55 -11.59
N TRP A 118 -14.06 18.33 -12.04
CA TRP A 118 -13.55 18.30 -13.41
C TRP A 118 -12.25 17.50 -13.43
N THR A 119 -12.04 16.66 -14.44
CA THR A 119 -10.76 15.95 -14.55
C THR A 119 -10.35 15.71 -15.99
N THR A 120 -9.03 15.66 -16.19
CA THR A 120 -8.39 15.20 -17.44
C THR A 120 -7.95 13.73 -17.36
N ASN A 121 -8.19 13.07 -16.23
CA ASN A 121 -7.77 11.70 -15.99
C ASN A 121 -8.74 10.69 -16.62
N PHE A 122 -8.18 9.59 -17.11
CA PHE A 122 -8.94 8.48 -17.69
C PHE A 122 -9.39 7.45 -16.66
N ASP A 123 -8.73 7.40 -15.51
CA ASP A 123 -8.95 6.40 -14.47
C ASP A 123 -10.33 6.51 -13.80
N HIS A 124 -10.78 5.44 -13.15
CA HIS A 124 -12.07 5.39 -12.46
C HIS A 124 -11.96 5.70 -10.95
N LEU A 125 -10.82 6.24 -10.49
CA LEU A 125 -10.49 6.23 -9.06
C LEU A 125 -11.41 7.11 -8.21
N VAL A 126 -11.89 8.25 -8.75
CA VAL A 126 -12.87 9.12 -8.08
C VAL A 126 -14.21 8.40 -7.94
N ALA A 127 -14.70 7.77 -9.02
CA ALA A 127 -15.93 7.00 -9.01
C ALA A 127 -15.85 5.78 -8.07
N ASP A 128 -14.74 5.04 -8.09
CA ASP A 128 -14.48 3.90 -7.21
C ASP A 128 -14.40 4.34 -5.73
N ALA A 129 -13.80 5.50 -5.46
CA ALA A 129 -13.79 6.08 -4.12
C ALA A 129 -15.19 6.44 -3.64
N CYS A 130 -16.01 7.07 -4.49
CA CYS A 130 -17.40 7.37 -4.17
C CYS A 130 -18.20 6.08 -3.90
N ALA A 131 -18.03 5.05 -4.71
CA ALA A 131 -18.68 3.76 -4.50
C ALA A 131 -18.31 3.14 -3.15
N GLN A 132 -17.04 3.21 -2.76
CA GLN A 132 -16.56 2.72 -1.46
C GLN A 132 -17.12 3.54 -0.28
N THR A 133 -17.15 4.87 -0.41
CA THR A 133 -17.58 5.78 0.67
C THR A 133 -19.09 5.85 0.83
N TYR A 134 -19.86 5.66 -0.25
CA TYR A 134 -21.33 5.74 -0.25
C TYR A 134 -21.98 4.38 -0.03
N GLY A 135 -21.23 3.29 -0.22
CA GLY A 135 -21.76 1.92 -0.22
C GLY A 135 -22.60 1.58 -1.46
N THR A 136 -22.74 2.50 -2.43
CA THR A 136 -23.41 2.26 -3.72
C THR A 136 -22.77 3.10 -4.82
N THR A 137 -22.86 2.65 -6.08
CA THR A 137 -22.37 3.38 -7.27
C THR A 137 -23.38 4.38 -7.83
N LYS A 138 -24.63 4.41 -7.33
CA LYS A 138 -25.72 5.23 -7.90
C LYS A 138 -25.68 6.71 -7.51
N SER A 139 -24.77 7.13 -6.64
CA SER A 139 -24.79 8.49 -6.09
C SER A 139 -23.73 9.44 -6.67
N LEU A 140 -22.94 9.04 -7.67
CA LEU A 140 -22.09 9.97 -8.44
C LEU A 140 -22.50 9.91 -9.92
N SER A 141 -22.85 11.07 -10.48
CA SER A 141 -23.07 11.18 -11.93
C SER A 141 -21.74 11.40 -12.64
N VAL A 142 -21.31 10.41 -13.44
CA VAL A 142 -20.09 10.52 -14.25
C VAL A 142 -20.47 10.88 -15.68
N VAL A 143 -20.04 12.05 -16.14
CA VAL A 143 -20.24 12.51 -17.52
C VAL A 143 -18.91 12.53 -18.25
N ALA A 144 -18.89 11.89 -19.43
CA ALA A 144 -17.74 11.88 -20.32
C ALA A 144 -18.01 12.73 -21.57
N LEU A 145 -16.97 12.91 -22.38
CA LEU A 145 -16.97 13.75 -23.57
C LEU A 145 -18.05 13.41 -24.62
N ASP A 146 -18.64 12.22 -24.58
CA ASP A 146 -19.71 11.80 -25.50
C ASP A 146 -21.10 12.34 -25.13
N ALA A 147 -21.25 13.03 -24.00
CA ALA A 147 -22.53 13.61 -23.56
C ALA A 147 -22.38 15.01 -22.91
N PRO A 148 -21.89 16.04 -23.64
CA PRO A 148 -21.73 17.38 -23.09
C PRO A 148 -23.06 18.03 -22.66
N ASP A 149 -24.16 17.75 -23.36
CA ASP A 149 -25.50 18.20 -22.98
C ASP A 149 -25.91 17.68 -21.59
N LEU A 150 -25.60 16.42 -21.30
CA LEU A 150 -25.89 15.81 -20.00
C LEU A 150 -25.14 16.51 -18.87
N ALA A 151 -23.88 16.91 -19.09
CA ALA A 151 -23.14 17.70 -18.10
C ALA A 151 -23.83 19.03 -17.82
N ALA A 152 -24.21 19.77 -18.88
CA ALA A 152 -24.90 21.04 -18.75
C ALA A 152 -26.25 20.90 -18.03
N GLU A 153 -27.06 19.90 -18.40
CA GLU A 153 -28.35 19.60 -17.80
C GLU A 153 -28.25 19.25 -16.32
N GLN A 154 -27.35 18.34 -15.95
CA GLN A 154 -27.19 17.91 -14.55
C GLN A 154 -26.66 19.04 -13.67
N ILE A 155 -25.72 19.84 -14.18
CA ILE A 155 -25.18 21.02 -13.47
C ILE A 155 -26.29 22.06 -13.29
N ALA A 156 -27.09 22.34 -14.33
CA ALA A 156 -28.21 23.28 -14.25
C ALA A 156 -29.30 22.80 -13.29
N ALA A 157 -29.58 21.49 -13.26
CA ALA A 157 -30.53 20.86 -12.35
C ALA A 157 -29.99 20.67 -10.92
N GLN A 158 -28.73 21.05 -10.65
CA GLN A 158 -28.05 20.89 -9.36
C GLN A 158 -28.09 19.45 -8.82
N GLN A 159 -27.98 18.46 -9.72
CA GLN A 159 -27.97 17.04 -9.39
C GLN A 159 -26.59 16.58 -8.92
N TRP A 160 -26.19 17.02 -7.74
CA TRP A 160 -24.89 16.73 -7.15
C TRP A 160 -24.82 15.33 -6.50
N PRO A 161 -23.62 14.72 -6.39
CA PRO A 161 -22.33 15.13 -6.96
C PRO A 161 -22.13 14.69 -8.43
N ILE A 162 -21.31 15.46 -9.17
CA ILE A 162 -20.99 15.22 -10.59
C ILE A 162 -19.47 15.15 -10.80
N GLU A 163 -19.01 14.16 -11.57
CA GLU A 163 -17.66 14.08 -12.13
C GLU A 163 -17.72 14.25 -13.65
N VAL A 164 -17.01 15.23 -14.19
CA VAL A 164 -16.94 15.51 -15.63
C VAL A 164 -15.53 15.27 -16.15
N LYS A 165 -15.41 14.37 -17.13
CA LYS A 165 -14.14 13.97 -17.74
C LYS A 165 -13.92 14.65 -19.09
N LEU A 166 -13.01 15.62 -19.10
CA LEU A 166 -12.73 16.47 -20.26
C LEU A 166 -12.10 15.71 -21.44
N HIS A 167 -11.25 14.72 -21.18
CA HIS A 167 -10.61 13.92 -22.24
C HIS A 167 -11.35 12.60 -22.53
N GLY A 168 -12.54 12.42 -21.95
CA GLY A 168 -13.39 11.24 -22.05
C GLY A 168 -12.90 10.03 -21.25
N ASP A 169 -13.53 8.86 -21.48
CA ASP A 169 -13.09 7.56 -20.99
C ASP A 169 -12.47 6.77 -22.15
N PHE A 170 -11.24 6.25 -21.98
CA PHE A 170 -10.55 5.49 -23.02
C PHE A 170 -11.39 4.29 -23.51
N ARG A 171 -12.26 3.74 -22.65
CA ARG A 171 -13.12 2.59 -22.97
C ARG A 171 -14.26 2.94 -23.95
N SER A 172 -14.75 4.19 -23.97
CA SER A 172 -15.92 4.61 -24.76
C SER A 172 -15.57 5.24 -26.12
N ARG A 173 -14.31 5.65 -26.32
CA ARG A 173 -13.82 6.51 -27.41
C ARG A 173 -14.12 6.14 -28.87
N ARG A 174 -14.69 4.98 -29.18
CA ARG A 174 -14.74 4.51 -30.58
C ARG A 174 -16.04 4.00 -31.13
N LEU A 175 -17.12 3.92 -30.35
CA LEU A 175 -18.32 3.29 -30.93
C LEU A 175 -19.16 4.23 -31.79
N LYS A 176 -19.02 5.57 -31.76
CA LYS A 176 -20.08 6.43 -32.36
C LYS A 176 -19.70 7.76 -33.07
N ASN A 177 -18.52 8.38 -32.91
CA ASN A 177 -18.33 9.79 -33.33
C ASN A 177 -17.17 10.01 -34.31
N THR A 178 -17.34 10.99 -35.22
CA THR A 178 -16.34 11.48 -36.18
C THR A 178 -15.36 12.50 -35.55
N PRO A 179 -14.19 12.77 -36.17
CA PRO A 179 -13.24 13.77 -35.64
C PRO A 179 -13.82 15.18 -35.48
N ASP A 180 -14.78 15.56 -36.31
CA ASP A 180 -15.41 16.90 -36.26
C ASP A 180 -16.41 16.99 -35.10
N GLU A 181 -17.22 15.93 -34.90
CA GLU A 181 -18.12 15.82 -33.76
C GLU A 181 -17.36 15.83 -32.44
N LEU A 182 -16.21 15.15 -32.36
CA LEU A 182 -15.36 15.17 -31.17
C LEU A 182 -14.83 16.57 -30.84
N ARG A 183 -14.41 17.34 -31.86
CA ARG A 183 -13.97 18.74 -31.66
C ARG A 183 -15.11 19.62 -31.19
N GLN A 184 -16.31 19.42 -31.73
CA GLN A 184 -17.49 20.18 -31.32
C GLN A 184 -17.91 19.84 -29.87
N GLN A 185 -17.91 18.55 -29.51
CA GLN A 185 -18.23 18.08 -28.16
C GLN A 185 -17.22 18.60 -27.12
N ASP A 186 -15.93 18.57 -27.46
CA ASP A 186 -14.86 19.13 -26.64
C ASP A 186 -15.03 20.64 -26.42
N ALA A 187 -15.30 21.40 -27.49
CA ALA A 187 -15.57 22.84 -27.38
C ALA A 187 -16.79 23.13 -26.49
N GLN A 188 -17.86 22.37 -26.65
CA GLN A 188 -19.06 22.52 -25.83
C GLN A 188 -18.80 22.22 -24.35
N LEU A 189 -18.05 21.15 -24.05
CA LEU A 189 -17.72 20.78 -22.68
C LEU A 189 -16.84 21.83 -21.99
N ARG A 190 -15.94 22.49 -22.74
CA ARG A 190 -15.14 23.61 -22.24
C ARG A 190 -15.97 24.84 -21.95
N GLU A 191 -16.98 25.16 -22.75
CA GLU A 191 -17.93 26.22 -22.42
C GLU A 191 -18.70 25.91 -21.12
N VAL A 192 -19.09 24.65 -20.90
CA VAL A 192 -19.71 24.23 -19.62
C VAL A 192 -18.75 24.40 -18.44
N LEU A 193 -17.45 24.16 -18.63
CA LEU A 193 -16.42 24.45 -17.62
C LEU A 193 -16.33 25.95 -17.34
N VAL A 194 -16.26 26.79 -18.38
CA VAL A 194 -16.23 28.26 -18.27
C VAL A 194 -17.43 28.77 -17.46
N ASP A 195 -18.64 28.29 -17.77
CA ASP A 195 -19.86 28.68 -17.04
C ASP A 195 -19.92 28.14 -15.61
N SER A 196 -19.26 27.01 -15.33
CA SER A 196 -19.11 26.49 -13.98
C SER A 196 -18.16 27.36 -13.14
N CYS A 197 -17.07 27.85 -13.73
CA CYS A 197 -16.13 28.79 -13.10
C CYS A 197 -16.79 30.11 -12.68
N ARG A 198 -17.85 30.54 -13.36
CA ARG A 198 -18.61 31.76 -12.99
C ARG A 198 -19.53 31.57 -11.79
N ARG A 199 -19.83 30.32 -11.42
CA ARG A 199 -20.80 29.98 -10.36
C ARG A 199 -20.13 29.43 -9.10
N SER A 200 -18.84 29.15 -9.13
CA SER A 200 -18.14 28.46 -8.05
C SER A 200 -16.66 28.81 -8.01
N GLY A 201 -16.07 28.83 -6.81
CA GLY A 201 -14.62 28.83 -6.66
C GLY A 201 -14.01 27.49 -7.08
N LEU A 202 -12.75 27.51 -7.52
CA LEU A 202 -12.04 26.36 -8.06
C LEU A 202 -10.77 26.05 -7.26
N VAL A 203 -10.63 24.78 -6.85
CA VAL A 203 -9.37 24.23 -6.36
C VAL A 203 -8.79 23.30 -7.43
N VAL A 204 -7.58 23.59 -7.89
CA VAL A 204 -6.88 22.81 -8.91
C VAL A 204 -5.81 21.95 -8.24
N GLY A 205 -5.87 20.63 -8.42
CA GLY A 205 -4.93 19.68 -7.81
C GLY A 205 -4.38 18.67 -8.81
N GLY A 206 -3.07 18.42 -8.76
CA GLY A 206 -2.43 17.42 -9.62
C GLY A 206 -2.42 17.74 -11.12
N TYR A 207 -2.79 18.97 -11.51
CA TYR A 207 -2.73 19.46 -12.88
C TYR A 207 -1.57 20.43 -13.04
N SER A 208 -0.76 20.25 -14.08
CA SER A 208 0.46 21.04 -14.28
C SER A 208 0.22 22.35 -15.06
N GLY A 209 -0.93 22.52 -15.70
CA GLY A 209 -1.17 23.69 -16.57
C GLY A 209 -0.53 23.59 -17.96
N ARG A 210 -0.20 22.38 -18.43
CA ARG A 210 0.42 22.17 -19.76
C ARG A 210 -0.60 22.08 -20.90
N ASP A 211 -1.82 21.68 -20.62
CA ASP A 211 -2.84 21.53 -21.66
C ASP A 211 -3.36 22.92 -22.03
N ALA A 212 -2.92 23.40 -23.20
CA ALA A 212 -3.26 24.74 -23.68
C ALA A 212 -4.77 24.95 -23.72
N SER A 213 -5.48 23.90 -24.09
CA SER A 213 -6.91 23.90 -24.35
C SER A 213 -7.75 24.10 -23.07
N ILE A 214 -7.25 23.57 -21.95
CA ILE A 214 -7.81 23.77 -20.62
C ILE A 214 -7.39 25.13 -20.06
N MET A 215 -6.14 25.54 -20.27
CA MET A 215 -5.68 26.86 -19.82
C MET A 215 -6.44 27.98 -20.53
N ASP A 216 -6.71 27.85 -21.84
CA ASP A 216 -7.54 28.77 -22.60
C ASP A 216 -8.94 28.90 -21.98
N ALA A 217 -9.56 27.79 -21.56
CA ALA A 217 -10.87 27.80 -20.91
C ALA A 217 -10.84 28.49 -19.52
N LEU A 218 -9.80 28.26 -18.71
CA LEU A 218 -9.65 28.92 -17.42
C LEU A 218 -9.41 30.43 -17.57
N GLU A 219 -8.62 30.84 -18.57
CA GLU A 219 -8.39 32.24 -18.90
C GLU A 219 -9.65 32.92 -19.45
N ALA A 220 -10.38 32.25 -20.35
CA ALA A 220 -11.66 32.72 -20.86
C ALA A 220 -12.69 32.91 -19.75
N ALA A 221 -12.67 32.07 -18.71
CA ALA A 221 -13.51 32.25 -17.54
C ALA A 221 -13.21 33.55 -16.77
N LEU A 222 -11.94 33.96 -16.67
CA LEU A 222 -11.56 35.23 -16.04
C LEU A 222 -12.03 36.47 -16.81
N GLU A 223 -12.23 36.34 -18.13
CA GLU A 223 -12.76 37.43 -18.96
C GLU A 223 -14.27 37.64 -18.77
N ARG A 224 -14.95 36.70 -18.11
CA ARG A 224 -16.38 36.79 -17.82
C ARG A 224 -16.62 37.50 -16.47
N PRO A 225 -17.66 38.34 -16.35
CA PRO A 225 -18.02 38.93 -15.06
C PRO A 225 -18.34 37.87 -14.00
N GLY A 226 -17.83 38.07 -12.78
CA GLY A 226 -18.09 37.19 -11.64
C GLY A 226 -17.32 35.86 -11.71
N ALA A 227 -16.16 35.84 -12.35
CA ALA A 227 -15.30 34.65 -12.39
C ALA A 227 -14.91 34.20 -10.96
N PHE A 228 -14.94 32.88 -10.71
CA PHE A 228 -14.48 32.23 -9.49
C PHE A 228 -14.94 32.90 -8.18
N PRO A 229 -16.25 32.98 -7.91
CA PRO A 229 -16.77 33.70 -6.74
C PRO A 229 -16.32 33.15 -5.38
N GLY A 230 -15.79 31.92 -5.33
CA GLY A 230 -15.18 31.32 -4.13
C GLY A 230 -13.65 31.22 -4.19
N GLY A 231 -13.02 31.94 -5.12
CA GLY A 231 -11.58 31.99 -5.33
C GLY A 231 -11.02 30.92 -6.28
N LEU A 232 -9.77 31.10 -6.68
CA LEU A 232 -8.99 30.20 -7.55
C LEU A 232 -7.70 29.78 -6.84
N PHE A 233 -7.66 28.55 -6.33
CA PHE A 233 -6.51 28.03 -5.59
C PHE A 233 -5.83 26.92 -6.36
N TRP A 234 -4.53 27.07 -6.58
CA TRP A 234 -3.72 26.10 -7.30
C TRP A 234 -2.82 25.33 -6.35
N LEU A 235 -3.10 24.05 -6.15
CA LEU A 235 -2.29 23.17 -5.30
C LEU A 235 -1.08 22.70 -6.10
N HIS A 236 0.11 23.15 -5.69
CA HIS A 236 1.36 22.90 -6.40
C HIS A 236 2.37 22.14 -5.55
N ARG A 237 2.97 21.11 -6.15
CA ARG A 237 3.92 20.21 -5.49
C ARG A 237 5.36 20.64 -5.73
N GLY A 238 6.17 20.59 -4.66
CA GLY A 238 7.60 20.87 -4.71
C GLY A 238 7.94 22.36 -4.61
N GLU A 239 9.23 22.67 -4.59
CA GLU A 239 9.76 24.04 -4.43
C GLU A 239 9.88 24.80 -5.75
N GLU A 240 10.02 24.09 -6.88
CA GLU A 240 10.10 24.70 -8.21
C GLU A 240 8.84 25.53 -8.53
N PRO A 241 8.96 26.63 -9.30
CA PRO A 241 7.80 27.40 -9.72
C PRO A 241 6.88 26.56 -10.62
N PRO A 242 5.55 26.78 -10.58
CA PRO A 242 4.65 26.19 -11.57
C PRO A 242 4.97 26.73 -12.96
N PHE A 243 4.34 26.15 -13.99
CA PHE A 243 4.45 26.68 -15.35
C PHE A 243 4.09 28.16 -15.39
N GLU A 244 4.84 28.92 -16.18
CA GLU A 244 4.69 30.38 -16.28
C GLU A 244 3.26 30.82 -16.59
N ARG A 245 2.56 30.06 -17.44
CA ARG A 245 1.15 30.28 -17.76
C ARG A 245 0.21 30.19 -16.55
N VAL A 246 0.55 29.36 -15.56
CA VAL A 246 -0.20 29.25 -14.30
C VAL A 246 0.03 30.49 -13.43
N ASN A 247 1.27 30.99 -13.34
CA ASN A 247 1.55 32.24 -12.62
C ASN A 247 0.77 33.40 -13.22
N GLN A 248 0.80 33.53 -14.55
CA GLN A 248 0.05 34.57 -15.27
C GLN A 248 -1.46 34.45 -15.05
N LEU A 249 -2.01 33.24 -15.02
CA LEU A 249 -3.42 33.01 -14.71
C LEU A 249 -3.77 33.52 -13.30
N LEU A 250 -2.96 33.18 -12.29
CA LEU A 250 -3.19 33.60 -10.91
C LEU A 250 -3.03 35.12 -10.74
N GLU A 251 -2.02 35.73 -11.35
CA GLU A 251 -1.83 37.19 -11.34
C GLU A 251 -3.00 37.91 -12.02
N ARG A 252 -3.47 37.42 -13.17
CA ARG A 252 -4.68 37.94 -13.84
C ARG A 252 -5.91 37.82 -12.95
N ALA A 253 -6.08 36.69 -12.25
CA ALA A 253 -7.19 36.47 -11.33
C ALA A 253 -7.17 37.49 -10.18
N GLN A 254 -6.02 37.73 -9.56
CA GLN A 254 -5.87 38.76 -8.52
C GLN A 254 -6.18 40.16 -9.07
N ALA A 255 -5.71 40.48 -10.28
CA ALA A 255 -5.94 41.78 -10.92
C ALA A 255 -7.43 42.08 -11.18
N VAL A 256 -8.25 41.04 -11.46
CA VAL A 256 -9.71 41.18 -11.61
C VAL A 256 -10.48 41.02 -10.30
N GLY A 257 -9.78 40.95 -9.16
CA GLY A 257 -10.37 40.90 -7.82
C GLY A 257 -10.81 39.51 -7.35
N VAL A 258 -10.37 38.45 -8.02
CA VAL A 258 -10.59 37.07 -7.58
C VAL A 258 -9.56 36.69 -6.52
N ASP A 259 -10.05 36.24 -5.36
CA ASP A 259 -9.18 35.66 -4.33
C ASP A 259 -8.48 34.43 -4.91
N SER A 260 -7.16 34.50 -5.06
CA SER A 260 -6.42 33.46 -5.76
C SER A 260 -5.01 33.32 -5.24
N GLY A 261 -4.53 32.08 -5.23
CA GLY A 261 -3.26 31.75 -4.62
C GLY A 261 -2.69 30.42 -5.06
N LEU A 262 -1.36 30.37 -5.06
CA LEU A 262 -0.60 29.15 -5.20
C LEU A 262 -0.41 28.54 -3.81
N VAL A 263 -0.99 27.36 -3.57
CA VAL A 263 -0.89 26.65 -2.30
C VAL A 263 0.16 25.54 -2.46
N ARG A 264 1.25 25.64 -1.71
CA ARG A 264 2.31 24.61 -1.74
C ARG A 264 1.86 23.39 -0.95
N ILE A 265 2.00 22.22 -1.56
CA ILE A 265 1.62 20.93 -0.99
C ILE A 265 2.73 19.90 -1.21
N GLU A 266 2.90 18.96 -0.30
CA GLU A 266 3.80 17.81 -0.50
C GLU A 266 3.20 16.82 -1.50
N ASN A 267 1.92 16.51 -1.34
CA ASN A 267 1.10 15.74 -2.26
C ASN A 267 -0.39 16.01 -1.98
N LEU A 268 -1.26 15.59 -2.91
CA LEU A 268 -2.70 15.84 -2.81
C LEU A 268 -3.33 15.10 -1.61
N ASP A 269 -2.83 13.92 -1.26
CA ASP A 269 -3.34 13.12 -0.15
C ASP A 269 -3.15 13.83 1.20
N GLU A 270 -1.97 14.42 1.43
CA GLU A 270 -1.67 15.20 2.63
C GLU A 270 -2.49 16.49 2.72
N ALA A 271 -2.59 17.22 1.61
CA ALA A 271 -3.42 18.43 1.55
C ALA A 271 -4.90 18.14 1.89
N LEU A 272 -5.44 17.06 1.32
CA LEU A 272 -6.79 16.62 1.62
C LEU A 272 -6.94 16.07 3.03
N ARG A 273 -5.91 15.42 3.58
CA ARG A 273 -5.91 14.97 4.98
C ARG A 273 -6.03 16.14 5.94
N ASP A 274 -5.27 17.20 5.71
CA ASP A 274 -5.35 18.39 6.54
C ASP A 274 -6.70 19.10 6.38
N LEU A 275 -7.25 19.14 5.16
CA LEU A 275 -8.60 19.64 4.93
C LEU A 275 -9.67 18.81 5.68
N VAL A 276 -9.59 17.48 5.62
CA VAL A 276 -10.50 16.58 6.35
C VAL A 276 -10.41 16.83 7.87
N ARG A 277 -9.22 17.07 8.43
CA ARG A 277 -9.03 17.38 9.86
C ARG A 277 -9.70 18.68 10.29
N LEU A 278 -9.89 19.62 9.37
CA LEU A 278 -10.60 20.87 9.64
C LEU A 278 -12.13 20.70 9.63
N LEU A 279 -12.63 19.54 9.20
CA LEU A 279 -14.05 19.22 9.08
C LEU A 279 -14.41 18.05 10.02
N PRO A 280 -14.63 18.31 11.32
CA PRO A 280 -14.81 17.26 12.33
C PRO A 280 -16.07 16.40 12.12
N ASP A 281 -17.06 16.92 11.40
CA ASP A 281 -18.32 16.21 11.12
C ASP A 281 -18.25 15.30 9.87
N LEU A 282 -17.07 15.20 9.23
CA LEU A 282 -16.90 14.38 8.03
C LEU A 282 -16.84 12.89 8.38
N ASP A 283 -17.59 12.06 7.65
CA ASP A 283 -17.54 10.60 7.77
C ASP A 283 -16.18 10.06 7.30
N SER A 284 -15.29 9.78 8.26
CA SER A 284 -13.94 9.27 8.02
C SER A 284 -13.86 7.75 7.90
N THR A 285 -14.98 7.02 7.96
CA THR A 285 -14.98 5.54 8.04
C THR A 285 -14.17 4.88 6.92
N ALA A 286 -14.36 5.34 5.67
CA ALA A 286 -13.61 4.84 4.53
C ALA A 286 -12.10 5.19 4.61
N LEU A 287 -11.78 6.39 5.08
CA LEU A 287 -10.40 6.88 5.27
C LEU A 287 -9.66 6.10 6.36
N ASP A 288 -10.32 5.83 7.48
CA ASP A 288 -9.77 5.07 8.61
C ASP A 288 -9.50 3.62 8.23
N SER A 289 -10.37 3.04 7.38
CA SER A 289 -10.19 1.69 6.85
C SER A 289 -8.92 1.56 5.97
N LEU A 290 -8.52 2.63 5.29
CA LEU A 290 -7.30 2.68 4.47
C LEU A 290 -6.06 2.83 5.35
N GLY A 291 -6.11 3.67 6.38
CA GLY A 291 -5.02 3.84 7.37
C GLY A 291 -4.70 2.56 8.16
N GLN A 292 -5.69 1.68 8.35
CA GLN A 292 -5.45 0.35 8.93
C GLN A 292 -4.73 -0.63 7.99
N LYS A 293 -4.86 -0.44 6.66
CA LYS A 293 -4.24 -1.30 5.63
C LYS A 293 -2.82 -0.87 5.25
N GLN A 294 -2.48 0.40 5.38
CA GLN A 294 -1.17 0.96 5.00
C GLN A 294 -0.42 1.53 6.20
N ARG A 295 0.12 0.67 7.07
CA ARG A 295 1.09 1.10 8.10
C ARG A 295 2.50 1.01 7.52
N TRP A 296 3.13 2.15 7.26
CA TRP A 296 4.53 2.24 6.89
C TRP A 296 5.35 2.43 8.16
N TRP A 297 6.24 1.49 8.44
CA TRP A 297 7.21 1.61 9.53
C TRP A 297 8.52 2.11 8.93
N THR A 298 8.88 3.38 9.18
CA THR A 298 10.22 3.86 8.87
C THR A 298 11.21 3.32 9.90
N ALA A 299 12.43 3.04 9.43
CA ALA A 299 13.54 2.67 10.28
C ALA A 299 13.77 3.73 11.37
N ALA A 300 13.91 3.30 12.63
CA ALA A 300 14.45 4.20 13.65
C ALA A 300 15.92 4.51 13.29
N PRO A 301 16.39 5.77 13.37
CA PRO A 301 17.79 6.05 13.06
C PRO A 301 18.74 5.25 13.96
N ALA A 302 19.92 4.91 13.46
CA ALA A 302 20.94 4.23 14.26
C ALA A 302 21.33 5.07 15.48
N LEU A 303 21.35 4.46 16.67
CA LEU A 303 21.75 5.13 17.90
C LEU A 303 23.26 5.43 17.87
N THR A 304 23.64 6.69 17.66
CA THR A 304 25.03 7.17 17.76
C THR A 304 25.19 8.21 18.87
N GLY A 305 26.09 7.99 19.84
CA GLY A 305 26.47 8.98 20.86
C GLY A 305 26.00 8.69 22.31
N LYS A 306 26.39 9.58 23.25
CA LYS A 306 25.90 9.57 24.65
C LYS A 306 24.56 10.33 24.72
N HIS A 307 23.61 9.68 25.41
CA HIS A 307 22.15 9.84 25.32
C HIS A 307 21.55 11.21 25.63
N ASN A 308 20.49 11.58 24.90
CA ASN A 308 19.39 12.41 25.41
C ASN A 308 18.09 11.61 25.42
N TRP A 309 17.40 11.64 26.56
CA TRP A 309 16.11 10.97 26.81
C TRP A 309 14.95 11.68 26.08
N PRO A 310 13.84 10.97 25.73
CA PRO A 310 13.48 9.61 26.15
C PRO A 310 13.69 8.52 25.07
N LEU A 311 14.27 7.39 25.50
CA LEU A 311 14.32 6.13 24.75
C LEU A 311 13.12 5.25 25.13
N VAL A 312 12.41 4.73 24.13
CA VAL A 312 11.34 3.74 24.29
C VAL A 312 11.88 2.38 23.86
N ARG A 313 11.94 1.44 24.79
CA ARG A 313 12.27 0.05 24.49
C ARG A 313 11.07 -0.61 23.79
N LEU A 314 11.34 -1.35 22.72
CA LEU A 314 10.36 -2.15 22.01
C LEU A 314 10.52 -3.64 22.36
N ASN A 315 9.49 -4.43 22.08
CA ASN A 315 9.42 -5.86 22.42
C ASN A 315 9.82 -6.79 21.25
N GLY A 316 10.57 -6.28 20.28
CA GLY A 316 11.05 -7.03 19.12
C GLY A 316 12.53 -7.35 19.22
N ILE A 317 12.92 -8.57 18.86
CA ILE A 317 14.31 -8.98 18.64
C ILE A 317 14.54 -9.30 17.17
N GLU A 318 15.70 -8.92 16.65
CA GLU A 318 16.05 -9.12 15.25
C GLU A 318 16.24 -10.60 14.94
N VAL A 319 15.73 -11.05 13.79
CA VAL A 319 16.09 -12.34 13.19
C VAL A 319 17.25 -12.07 12.25
N GLU A 320 18.47 -12.25 12.76
CA GLU A 320 19.73 -11.88 12.10
C GLU A 320 20.00 -12.71 10.84
N SER A 321 19.52 -13.95 10.81
CA SER A 321 19.59 -14.79 9.62
C SER A 321 18.36 -15.68 9.45
N ILE A 322 17.99 -15.90 8.19
CA ILE A 322 16.90 -16.78 7.77
C ILE A 322 17.45 -17.89 6.86
N PRO A 323 16.69 -18.98 6.65
CA PRO A 323 17.06 -20.03 5.71
C PRO A 323 17.24 -19.46 4.30
N THR A 324 18.33 -19.80 3.61
CA THR A 324 18.62 -19.28 2.27
C THR A 324 17.62 -19.79 1.23
N ASN A 325 17.22 -21.05 1.34
CA ASN A 325 16.37 -21.74 0.38
C ASN A 325 15.26 -22.52 1.09
N ALA A 326 14.17 -22.76 0.38
CA ALA A 326 13.14 -23.73 0.72
C ALA A 326 12.98 -24.73 -0.43
N ARG A 327 12.49 -25.93 -0.13
CA ARG A 327 12.12 -26.92 -1.15
C ARG A 327 10.89 -26.43 -1.90
N ARG A 328 10.92 -26.43 -3.23
CA ARG A 328 9.76 -26.10 -4.08
C ARG A 328 9.28 -27.32 -4.84
N VAL A 329 7.97 -27.53 -4.81
CA VAL A 329 7.27 -28.65 -5.46
C VAL A 329 6.09 -28.08 -6.24
N VAL A 330 6.10 -28.25 -7.57
CA VAL A 330 4.97 -27.87 -8.42
C VAL A 330 4.07 -29.08 -8.59
N CYS A 331 2.85 -28.97 -8.09
CA CYS A 331 1.83 -30.02 -8.16
C CYS A 331 0.42 -29.41 -8.22
N GLY A 332 -0.54 -30.22 -8.66
CA GLY A 332 -1.95 -29.87 -8.84
C GLY A 332 -2.76 -29.74 -7.54
N ILE A 333 -2.12 -29.67 -6.37
CA ILE A 333 -2.82 -29.45 -5.10
C ILE A 333 -3.50 -28.06 -5.10
N GLY A 334 -4.49 -27.85 -4.24
CA GLY A 334 -5.20 -26.57 -4.13
C GLY A 334 -4.42 -25.50 -3.34
N GLY A 335 -5.14 -24.79 -2.48
CA GLY A 335 -4.63 -23.67 -1.68
C GLY A 335 -3.80 -24.10 -0.47
N ALA A 336 -3.41 -23.12 0.36
CA ALA A 336 -2.61 -23.37 1.57
C ALA A 336 -3.35 -24.20 2.65
N ALA A 337 -4.69 -24.24 2.63
CA ALA A 337 -5.46 -25.13 3.48
C ALA A 337 -5.27 -26.59 3.05
N ASP A 338 -5.44 -26.88 1.75
CA ASP A 338 -5.28 -28.23 1.18
C ASP A 338 -3.87 -28.78 1.41
N VAL A 339 -2.84 -27.93 1.30
CA VAL A 339 -1.44 -28.31 1.63
C VAL A 339 -1.31 -28.76 3.08
N ARG A 340 -1.92 -28.03 4.03
CA ARG A 340 -1.88 -28.41 5.46
C ARG A 340 -2.64 -29.69 5.72
N ASP A 341 -3.81 -29.85 5.11
CA ASP A 341 -4.64 -31.04 5.28
C ASP A 341 -3.94 -32.29 4.70
N ALA A 342 -3.25 -32.15 3.56
CA ALA A 342 -2.44 -33.22 2.99
C ALA A 342 -1.28 -33.64 3.91
N ILE A 343 -0.56 -32.69 4.50
CA ILE A 343 0.53 -32.98 5.45
C ILE A 343 -0.01 -33.68 6.71
N LEU A 344 -1.12 -33.18 7.26
CA LEU A 344 -1.77 -33.76 8.45
C LEU A 344 -2.26 -35.18 8.18
N ALA A 345 -2.94 -35.41 7.04
CA ALA A 345 -3.43 -36.73 6.64
C ALA A 345 -2.28 -37.74 6.44
N ALA A 346 -1.18 -37.27 5.85
CA ALA A 346 0.03 -38.08 5.64
C ALA A 346 0.86 -38.29 6.91
N LYS A 347 0.53 -37.60 8.02
CA LYS A 347 1.33 -37.53 9.26
C LYS A 347 2.81 -37.23 8.98
N ALA A 348 3.03 -36.35 8.00
CA ALA A 348 4.36 -36.06 7.49
C ALA A 348 5.04 -35.00 8.34
N ASP A 349 6.35 -35.15 8.51
CA ASP A 349 7.14 -34.15 9.21
C ASP A 349 7.60 -33.03 8.26
N LEU A 350 6.64 -32.22 7.81
CA LEU A 350 6.86 -31.13 6.86
C LEU A 350 6.28 -29.81 7.37
N ILE A 351 6.95 -28.71 7.01
CA ILE A 351 6.42 -27.35 7.16
C ILE A 351 6.31 -26.78 5.75
N ALA A 352 5.11 -26.63 5.21
CA ALA A 352 4.94 -26.12 3.84
C ALA A 352 3.71 -25.22 3.68
N THR A 353 3.73 -24.42 2.63
CA THR A 353 2.64 -23.52 2.23
C THR A 353 2.55 -23.41 0.71
N ARG A 354 1.40 -22.93 0.22
CA ARG A 354 1.17 -22.67 -1.21
C ARG A 354 1.54 -21.23 -1.56
N THR A 355 2.30 -21.06 -2.63
CA THR A 355 2.59 -19.76 -3.29
C THR A 355 2.19 -19.82 -4.77
N SER A 356 2.39 -18.72 -5.50
CA SER A 356 2.13 -18.68 -6.94
C SER A 356 3.08 -19.58 -7.73
N GLY A 357 4.28 -19.86 -7.20
CA GLY A 357 5.30 -20.68 -7.84
C GLY A 357 5.21 -22.18 -7.52
N GLY A 358 4.26 -22.61 -6.69
CA GLY A 358 4.10 -24.00 -6.24
C GLY A 358 3.96 -24.12 -4.73
N VAL A 359 4.12 -25.33 -4.20
CA VAL A 359 4.26 -25.57 -2.76
C VAL A 359 5.71 -25.33 -2.37
N ILE A 360 5.95 -24.50 -1.36
CA ILE A 360 7.29 -24.30 -0.79
C ILE A 360 7.32 -24.73 0.67
N GLY A 361 8.46 -25.26 1.14
CA GLY A 361 8.57 -25.68 2.53
C GLY A 361 9.92 -26.25 2.95
N PHE A 362 9.94 -26.77 4.18
CA PHE A 362 11.07 -27.41 4.84
C PHE A 362 10.69 -28.84 5.24
N GLY A 363 11.66 -29.76 5.13
CA GLY A 363 11.44 -31.19 5.32
C GLY A 363 12.32 -32.06 4.42
N SER A 364 12.26 -33.38 4.63
CA SER A 364 13.03 -34.33 3.81
C SER A 364 12.44 -34.44 2.41
N ASP A 365 13.31 -34.67 1.43
CA ASP A 365 12.87 -34.78 0.03
C ASP A 365 11.97 -36.00 -0.19
N GLN A 366 12.14 -37.04 0.63
CA GLN A 366 11.30 -38.23 0.60
C GLN A 366 9.87 -37.93 1.07
N GLU A 367 9.72 -37.15 2.15
CA GLU A 367 8.41 -36.78 2.68
C GLU A 367 7.65 -35.86 1.71
N PHE A 368 8.33 -34.89 1.08
CA PHE A 368 7.71 -34.07 0.04
C PHE A 368 7.18 -34.93 -1.13
N ARG A 369 7.98 -35.87 -1.62
CA ARG A 369 7.54 -36.77 -2.70
C ARG A 369 6.38 -37.65 -2.25
N ARG A 370 6.41 -38.18 -1.03
CA ARG A 370 5.35 -39.04 -0.48
C ARG A 370 4.03 -38.29 -0.34
N VAL A 371 4.05 -37.08 0.20
CA VAL A 371 2.84 -36.27 0.48
C VAL A 371 2.22 -35.73 -0.80
N PHE A 372 3.04 -35.25 -1.74
CA PHE A 372 2.56 -34.57 -2.94
C PHE A 372 2.45 -35.47 -4.18
N ALA A 373 2.90 -36.73 -4.13
CA ALA A 373 2.74 -37.69 -5.24
C ALA A 373 1.29 -37.83 -5.76
N PRO A 374 0.23 -37.86 -4.91
CA PRO A 374 -1.15 -37.95 -5.38
C PRO A 374 -1.64 -36.74 -6.20
N TYR A 375 -0.88 -35.65 -6.20
CA TYR A 375 -1.24 -34.39 -6.86
C TYR A 375 -0.40 -34.10 -8.10
N ASP A 376 0.26 -35.11 -8.67
CA ASP A 376 1.08 -35.02 -9.88
C ASP A 376 2.20 -33.96 -9.79
N ILE A 377 3.34 -34.37 -9.24
CA ILE A 377 4.53 -33.52 -9.17
C ILE A 377 5.09 -33.33 -10.58
N THR A 378 5.11 -32.08 -11.04
CA THR A 378 5.63 -31.67 -12.35
C THR A 378 7.04 -31.10 -12.27
N ASP A 379 7.39 -30.51 -11.14
CA ASP A 379 8.71 -29.90 -10.93
C ASP A 379 9.11 -29.96 -9.45
N PHE A 380 10.40 -30.10 -9.20
CA PHE A 380 10.98 -30.31 -7.87
C PHE A 380 12.38 -29.69 -7.77
N ASP A 381 12.47 -28.52 -7.17
CA ASP A 381 13.71 -27.73 -7.11
C ASP A 381 13.79 -26.88 -5.81
N LEU A 382 14.47 -25.73 -5.85
CA LEU A 382 14.66 -24.83 -4.72
C LEU A 382 14.04 -23.46 -5.00
N SER A 383 13.45 -22.86 -3.96
CA SER A 383 13.00 -21.47 -3.97
C SER A 383 13.84 -20.64 -3.02
N VAL A 384 14.22 -19.43 -3.46
CA VAL A 384 14.87 -18.41 -2.62
C VAL A 384 13.78 -17.51 -2.01
N PHE A 385 14.03 -16.94 -0.83
CA PHE A 385 13.16 -15.93 -0.23
C PHE A 385 13.46 -14.54 -0.80
N GLU A 386 12.43 -13.82 -1.22
CA GLU A 386 12.55 -12.44 -1.70
C GLU A 386 12.09 -11.45 -0.61
N ASP A 387 12.91 -10.46 -0.26
CA ASP A 387 12.59 -9.46 0.78
C ASP A 387 11.25 -8.76 0.55
N ARG A 388 10.92 -8.46 -0.72
CA ARG A 388 9.63 -7.84 -1.07
C ARG A 388 8.42 -8.66 -0.61
N ARG A 389 8.54 -10.00 -0.56
CA ARG A 389 7.49 -10.90 -0.09
C ARG A 389 7.42 -10.95 1.42
N LEU A 390 8.51 -10.65 2.12
CA LEU A 390 8.58 -10.65 3.59
C LEU A 390 8.02 -9.35 4.21
N ARG A 391 7.92 -8.27 3.41
CA ARG A 391 7.37 -6.96 3.84
C ARG A 391 5.89 -7.00 4.27
N TYR A 392 5.10 -7.96 3.79
CA TYR A 392 3.68 -8.12 4.12
C TYR A 392 3.38 -9.54 4.59
N ASP A 393 2.16 -9.82 5.05
CA ASP A 393 1.76 -11.15 5.58
C ASP A 393 1.55 -12.17 4.45
N SER A 394 2.66 -12.51 3.79
CA SER A 394 2.74 -13.47 2.69
C SER A 394 2.77 -14.92 3.15
N GLY A 395 2.62 -15.84 2.20
CA GLY A 395 2.81 -17.27 2.46
C GLY A 395 4.23 -17.56 2.93
N GLU A 396 5.23 -16.92 2.33
CA GLU A 396 6.65 -17.03 2.64
C GLU A 396 6.95 -16.59 4.08
N ARG A 397 6.44 -15.42 4.51
CA ARG A 397 6.60 -14.97 5.90
C ARG A 397 5.87 -15.89 6.88
N GLY A 398 4.69 -16.38 6.48
CA GLY A 398 3.94 -17.36 7.26
C GLY A 398 4.71 -18.67 7.44
N LEU A 399 5.41 -19.14 6.40
CA LEU A 399 6.25 -20.32 6.41
C LEU A 399 7.45 -20.16 7.35
N LEU A 400 8.17 -19.03 7.23
CA LEU A 400 9.30 -18.72 8.11
C LEU A 400 8.87 -18.62 9.58
N ARG A 401 7.71 -18.00 9.85
CA ARG A 401 7.15 -17.92 11.21
C ARG A 401 6.88 -19.31 11.78
N GLU A 402 6.24 -20.20 11.01
CA GLU A 402 5.92 -21.56 11.46
C GLU A 402 7.20 -22.36 11.75
N ALA A 403 8.19 -22.25 10.86
CA ALA A 403 9.48 -22.92 11.02
C ALA A 403 10.26 -22.41 12.24
N LEU A 404 10.33 -21.09 12.44
CA LEU A 404 10.99 -20.49 13.60
C LEU A 404 10.31 -20.89 14.90
N VAL A 405 8.97 -20.81 14.97
CA VAL A 405 8.20 -21.24 16.16
C VAL A 405 8.47 -22.70 16.48
N ARG A 406 8.47 -23.57 15.47
CA ARG A 406 8.75 -24.99 15.66
C ARG A 406 10.16 -25.23 16.21
N GLY A 407 11.15 -24.52 15.70
CA GLY A 407 12.52 -24.59 16.21
C GLY A 407 12.64 -24.11 17.65
N LEU A 408 12.02 -22.97 18.00
CA LEU A 408 11.99 -22.48 19.38
C LEU A 408 11.30 -23.48 20.34
N CYS A 409 10.19 -24.08 19.91
CA CYS A 409 9.50 -25.11 20.67
C CYS A 409 10.37 -26.34 20.92
N SER A 410 11.06 -26.82 19.89
CA SER A 410 11.93 -27.99 20.00
C SER A 410 13.15 -27.73 20.89
N VAL A 411 13.75 -26.54 20.81
CA VAL A 411 14.97 -26.20 21.56
C VAL A 411 14.67 -25.95 23.03
N HIS A 412 13.54 -25.31 23.34
CA HIS A 412 13.23 -24.85 24.70
C HIS A 412 12.12 -25.62 25.41
N GLY A 413 11.56 -26.67 24.80
CA GLY A 413 10.49 -27.46 25.42
C GLY A 413 9.19 -26.65 25.61
N LEU A 414 8.74 -25.98 24.55
CA LEU A 414 7.51 -25.18 24.54
C LEU A 414 6.43 -25.84 23.69
N ASP A 415 5.18 -25.70 24.11
CA ASP A 415 4.01 -25.96 23.27
C ASP A 415 3.59 -24.70 22.54
N ALA A 416 3.14 -24.83 21.29
CA ALA A 416 2.62 -23.72 20.49
C ALA A 416 1.12 -23.86 20.22
N GLN A 417 0.36 -22.79 20.42
CA GLN A 417 -1.01 -22.64 19.97
C GLN A 417 -1.10 -21.53 18.91
N ARG A 418 -1.53 -21.89 17.69
CA ARG A 418 -1.68 -20.93 16.59
C ARG A 418 -3.01 -20.17 16.70
N ARG A 419 -2.96 -18.84 16.74
CA ARG A 419 -4.12 -17.94 16.65
C ARG A 419 -3.92 -16.95 15.49
N ARG A 420 -4.44 -17.30 14.30
CA ARG A 420 -4.27 -16.55 13.03
C ARG A 420 -2.79 -16.33 12.67
N ASN A 421 -2.28 -15.11 12.89
CA ASN A 421 -0.93 -14.65 12.57
C ASN A 421 -0.02 -14.52 13.81
N VAL A 422 -0.48 -15.00 14.96
CA VAL A 422 0.24 -15.03 16.24
C VAL A 422 0.30 -16.47 16.74
N HIS A 423 1.42 -16.85 17.34
CA HIS A 423 1.57 -18.12 18.05
C HIS A 423 1.75 -17.84 19.53
N ILE A 424 0.96 -18.49 20.38
CA ILE A 424 1.14 -18.44 21.83
C ILE A 424 2.00 -19.63 22.22
N LEU A 425 3.17 -19.37 22.81
CA LEU A 425 4.09 -20.37 23.29
C LEU A 425 3.98 -20.46 24.81
N ALA A 426 3.94 -21.66 25.35
CA ALA A 426 3.93 -21.91 26.79
C ALA A 426 4.81 -23.11 27.15
N PRO A 427 5.41 -23.17 28.34
CA PRO A 427 6.16 -24.34 28.79
C PRO A 427 5.37 -25.64 28.64
N HIS A 428 6.00 -26.65 28.03
CA HIS A 428 5.43 -27.99 27.92
C HIS A 428 5.28 -28.62 29.31
N ASP A 429 6.33 -28.55 30.12
CA ASP A 429 6.33 -28.89 31.55
C ASP A 429 6.63 -27.65 32.41
N PRO A 430 5.60 -26.92 32.88
CA PRO A 430 5.77 -25.76 33.73
C PRO A 430 6.31 -26.05 35.14
N ALA A 431 6.50 -27.33 35.52
CA ALA A 431 7.07 -27.73 36.81
C ALA A 431 8.60 -27.89 36.76
N ASP A 432 9.19 -28.05 35.58
CA ASP A 432 10.64 -28.23 35.39
C ASP A 432 11.45 -27.10 36.03
N GLU A 433 12.58 -27.42 36.67
CA GLU A 433 13.48 -26.49 37.35
C GLU A 433 14.03 -25.39 36.43
N HIS A 434 14.20 -25.67 35.13
CA HIS A 434 14.65 -24.70 34.14
C HIS A 434 13.77 -23.44 34.09
N TRP A 435 12.47 -23.57 34.40
CA TRP A 435 11.53 -22.44 34.47
C TRP A 435 11.55 -21.69 35.81
N GLY A 436 12.50 -21.97 36.70
CA GLY A 436 12.60 -21.35 38.03
C GLY A 436 12.73 -19.82 37.98
N SER A 437 13.47 -19.30 37.01
CA SER A 437 13.61 -17.86 36.78
C SER A 437 12.26 -17.23 36.38
N LEU A 438 11.51 -17.84 35.46
CA LEU A 438 10.16 -17.39 35.09
C LEU A 438 9.19 -17.46 36.29
N ARG A 439 9.23 -18.55 37.07
CA ARG A 439 8.44 -18.69 38.32
C ARG A 439 8.73 -17.58 39.32
N SER A 440 9.99 -17.17 39.48
CA SER A 440 10.33 -16.10 40.41
C SER A 440 9.79 -14.72 39.96
N LEU A 441 9.54 -14.53 38.66
CA LEU A 441 9.00 -13.29 38.11
C LEU A 441 7.47 -13.19 38.22
N VAL A 442 6.74 -14.30 37.97
CA VAL A 442 5.26 -14.27 37.87
C VAL A 442 4.54 -15.15 38.89
N GLY A 443 5.26 -15.88 39.72
CA GLY A 443 4.70 -16.90 40.62
C GLY A 443 4.33 -18.18 39.86
N PRO A 444 3.16 -18.79 40.14
CA PRO A 444 2.76 -20.05 39.48
C PRO A 444 2.73 -19.93 37.95
N LEU A 445 3.22 -20.93 37.22
CA LEU A 445 3.20 -20.93 35.75
C LEU A 445 2.00 -21.64 35.15
N GLN A 446 1.20 -22.30 35.97
CA GLN A 446 0.00 -22.99 35.52
C GLN A 446 -1.07 -22.98 36.62
N GLY A 447 -2.31 -23.18 36.20
CA GLY A 447 -3.41 -23.41 37.12
C GLY A 447 -4.71 -23.71 36.38
N ARG A 448 -5.80 -23.76 37.13
CA ARG A 448 -7.15 -23.91 36.58
C ARG A 448 -8.07 -22.83 37.12
N ILE A 449 -8.95 -22.33 36.27
CA ILE A 449 -10.01 -21.37 36.60
C ILE A 449 -11.38 -21.97 36.29
N ASP A 450 -12.43 -21.23 36.64
CA ASP A 450 -13.83 -21.62 36.43
C ASP A 450 -14.17 -23.03 36.97
N GLY A 451 -13.84 -23.29 38.24
CA GLY A 451 -14.11 -24.57 38.88
C GLY A 451 -13.33 -25.75 38.29
N GLY A 452 -12.22 -25.49 37.60
CA GLY A 452 -11.36 -26.53 37.02
C GLY A 452 -11.52 -26.75 35.52
N LYS A 453 -12.40 -25.99 34.85
CA LYS A 453 -12.78 -26.20 33.45
C LYS A 453 -11.81 -25.60 32.43
N VAL A 454 -11.12 -24.52 32.79
CA VAL A 454 -10.15 -23.86 31.90
C VAL A 454 -8.78 -23.93 32.57
N ARG A 455 -7.81 -24.54 31.89
CA ARG A 455 -6.41 -24.50 32.29
C ARG A 455 -5.79 -23.24 31.71
N TRP A 456 -4.90 -22.65 32.48
CA TRP A 456 -4.06 -21.55 32.01
C TRP A 456 -2.60 -21.89 32.24
N ARG A 457 -1.75 -21.34 31.36
CA ARG A 457 -0.29 -21.37 31.51
C ARG A 457 0.29 -19.99 31.26
N GLU A 458 1.36 -19.67 31.97
CA GLU A 458 2.17 -18.51 31.66
C GLU A 458 2.92 -18.76 30.35
N GLY A 459 2.82 -17.83 29.41
CA GLY A 459 3.41 -17.98 28.10
C GLY A 459 3.76 -16.65 27.46
N VAL A 460 3.92 -16.71 26.14
CA VAL A 460 4.32 -15.56 25.34
C VAL A 460 3.73 -15.67 23.95
N ALA A 461 3.09 -14.60 23.50
CA ALA A 461 2.67 -14.45 22.13
C ALA A 461 3.87 -14.01 21.30
N VAL A 462 4.17 -14.77 20.25
CA VAL A 462 5.21 -14.46 19.28
C VAL A 462 4.62 -14.16 17.91
N ARG A 463 5.22 -13.18 17.23
CA ARG A 463 4.85 -12.77 15.88
C ARG A 463 6.09 -12.41 15.10
N LEU A 464 6.15 -12.82 13.85
CA LEU A 464 7.19 -12.40 12.91
C LEU A 464 6.68 -11.20 12.11
N ASP A 465 7.40 -10.09 12.17
CA ASP A 465 7.05 -8.83 11.47
C ASP A 465 8.25 -8.26 10.70
N TRP A 466 8.00 -7.33 9.80
CA TRP A 466 9.02 -6.68 8.98
C TRP A 466 9.13 -5.19 9.32
N ALA A 467 10.34 -4.72 9.64
CA ALA A 467 10.63 -3.32 9.90
C ALA A 467 12.13 -3.04 9.66
N ASP A 468 12.48 -1.84 9.21
CA ASP A 468 13.88 -1.45 8.94
C ASP A 468 14.61 -2.43 8.00
N ASP A 469 13.93 -2.85 6.93
CA ASP A 469 14.40 -3.87 5.97
C ASP A 469 14.94 -5.17 6.61
N ARG A 470 14.42 -5.49 7.79
CA ARG A 470 14.79 -6.67 8.60
C ARG A 470 13.55 -7.39 9.11
N LEU A 471 13.73 -8.66 9.45
CA LEU A 471 12.73 -9.46 10.14
C LEU A 471 12.90 -9.34 11.65
N TRP A 472 11.79 -9.19 12.35
CA TRP A 472 11.73 -9.04 13.79
C TRP A 472 10.79 -10.07 14.40
N LEU A 473 11.27 -10.79 15.41
CA LEU A 473 10.46 -11.61 16.28
C LEU A 473 9.94 -10.73 17.43
N LEU A 474 8.65 -10.41 17.36
CA LEU A 474 7.95 -9.68 18.41
C LEU A 474 7.49 -10.63 19.50
N VAL A 475 7.71 -10.23 20.74
CA VAL A 475 7.51 -11.04 21.95
C VAL A 475 6.57 -10.30 22.89
N GLU A 476 5.40 -10.86 23.17
CA GLU A 476 4.40 -10.24 24.06
C GLU A 476 4.02 -11.23 25.16
N PRO A 477 4.49 -11.05 26.41
CA PRO A 477 4.14 -11.93 27.52
C PRO A 477 2.62 -12.06 27.69
N ARG A 478 2.09 -13.28 27.61
CA ARG A 478 0.65 -13.52 27.53
C ARG A 478 0.27 -14.82 28.21
N ILE A 479 -0.96 -14.91 28.71
CA ILE A 479 -1.49 -16.14 29.30
C ILE A 479 -2.07 -17.03 28.18
N ASP A 480 -1.58 -18.26 28.12
CA ASP A 480 -2.14 -19.34 27.30
C ASP A 480 -3.35 -19.96 28.02
N THR A 481 -4.46 -20.15 27.31
CA THR A 481 -5.70 -20.74 27.86
C THR A 481 -6.30 -21.74 26.88
N ASP A 482 -6.77 -22.88 27.39
CA ASP A 482 -7.49 -23.90 26.62
C ASP A 482 -9.01 -23.74 26.74
N ASP A 483 -9.51 -22.53 26.51
CA ASP A 483 -10.94 -22.27 26.50
C ASP A 483 -11.65 -23.04 25.38
N ASP A 484 -12.86 -23.52 25.65
CA ASP A 484 -13.70 -24.30 24.73
C ASP A 484 -14.33 -23.47 23.59
N GLY A 485 -13.90 -22.21 23.41
CA GLY A 485 -14.45 -21.28 22.42
C GLY A 485 -15.84 -20.70 22.76
N SER A 486 -16.50 -21.16 23.82
CA SER A 486 -17.77 -20.58 24.26
C SER A 486 -17.60 -19.12 24.70
N THR A 487 -18.63 -18.29 24.53
CA THR A 487 -18.58 -16.87 24.92
C THR A 487 -18.33 -16.72 26.43
N ALA A 488 -18.89 -17.62 27.24
CA ALA A 488 -18.74 -17.61 28.68
C ALA A 488 -17.31 -17.99 29.13
N SER A 489 -16.72 -19.03 28.54
CA SER A 489 -15.35 -19.45 28.86
C SER A 489 -14.33 -18.39 28.43
N ARG A 490 -14.50 -17.81 27.23
CA ARG A 490 -13.64 -16.73 26.72
C ARG A 490 -13.66 -15.49 27.59
N ALA A 491 -14.84 -15.09 28.08
CA ALA A 491 -14.97 -13.95 28.98
C ALA A 491 -14.18 -14.17 30.28
N LYS A 492 -14.34 -15.34 30.91
CA LYS A 492 -13.62 -15.70 32.15
C LYS A 492 -12.11 -15.80 31.95
N ALA A 493 -11.67 -16.41 30.85
CA ALA A 493 -10.25 -16.48 30.48
C ALA A 493 -9.64 -15.08 30.28
N ALA A 494 -10.36 -14.20 29.58
CA ALA A 494 -9.93 -12.82 29.35
C ALA A 494 -9.89 -11.99 30.64
N ASP A 495 -10.88 -12.12 31.52
CA ASP A 495 -10.92 -11.42 32.80
C ASP A 495 -9.79 -11.89 33.73
N PHE A 496 -9.55 -13.20 33.81
CA PHE A 496 -8.42 -13.74 34.58
C PHE A 496 -7.07 -13.28 34.03
N ALA A 497 -6.88 -13.35 32.70
CA ALA A 497 -5.66 -12.86 32.06
C ALA A 497 -5.45 -11.37 32.38
N ARG A 498 -6.49 -10.55 32.27
CA ARG A 498 -6.46 -9.11 32.58
C ARG A 498 -6.07 -8.86 34.03
N GLU A 499 -6.68 -9.56 34.98
CA GLU A 499 -6.37 -9.41 36.41
C GLU A 499 -4.92 -9.79 36.72
N ARG A 500 -4.44 -10.90 36.15
CA ARG A 500 -3.07 -11.39 36.34
C ARG A 500 -2.02 -10.48 35.69
N THR A 501 -2.33 -9.86 34.56
CA THR A 501 -1.41 -8.93 33.89
C THR A 501 -1.54 -7.49 34.38
N ALA A 502 -2.64 -7.11 35.04
CA ALA A 502 -2.90 -5.72 35.46
C ALA A 502 -1.81 -5.12 36.36
N ARG A 503 -1.11 -5.96 37.13
CA ARG A 503 -0.02 -5.54 38.03
C ARG A 503 1.37 -5.59 37.38
N ARG A 504 1.48 -5.94 36.09
CA ARG A 504 2.74 -5.93 35.35
C ARG A 504 3.06 -4.50 34.91
N TYR A 505 3.52 -3.70 35.87
CA TYR A 505 4.07 -2.38 35.57
C TYR A 505 5.34 -2.51 34.71
N ASN A 506 5.77 -1.42 34.06
CA ASN A 506 6.87 -1.40 33.09
C ASN A 506 8.10 -2.21 33.55
N ARG A 507 8.52 -2.07 34.81
CA ARG A 507 9.68 -2.79 35.35
C ARG A 507 9.55 -4.31 35.30
N ASP A 508 8.37 -4.84 35.59
CA ASP A 508 8.15 -6.29 35.64
C ASP A 508 7.82 -6.84 34.23
N ALA A 509 7.19 -6.02 33.38
CA ALA A 509 7.05 -6.31 31.96
C ALA A 509 8.41 -6.37 31.23
N ASP A 510 9.33 -5.44 31.53
CA ASP A 510 10.68 -5.43 30.96
C ASP A 510 11.46 -6.69 31.35
N LYS A 511 11.38 -7.13 32.61
CA LYS A 511 12.02 -8.39 33.05
C LYS A 511 11.47 -9.62 32.34
N LEU A 512 10.17 -9.63 32.04
CA LEU A 512 9.56 -10.73 31.27
C LEU A 512 10.02 -10.72 29.82
N ILE A 513 10.10 -9.53 29.21
CA ILE A 513 10.67 -9.38 27.88
C ILE A 513 12.13 -9.84 27.89
N ASP A 514 12.94 -9.44 28.88
CA ASP A 514 14.33 -9.90 29.03
C ASP A 514 14.44 -11.42 29.13
N PHE A 515 13.58 -12.04 29.94
CA PHE A 515 13.55 -13.49 30.07
C PHE A 515 13.27 -14.18 28.72
N TRP A 516 12.19 -13.79 28.03
CA TRP A 516 11.79 -14.44 26.78
C TRP A 516 12.76 -14.16 25.63
N THR A 517 13.24 -12.92 25.52
CA THR A 517 14.20 -12.54 24.48
C THR A 517 15.56 -13.18 24.72
N GLY A 518 16.00 -13.30 25.98
CA GLY A 518 17.20 -14.05 26.36
C GLY A 518 17.07 -15.55 26.10
N LEU A 519 15.88 -16.13 26.31
CA LEU A 519 15.61 -17.53 26.02
C LEU A 519 15.67 -17.80 24.51
N PHE A 520 15.03 -16.97 23.69
CA PHE A 520 14.94 -17.18 22.24
C PHE A 520 16.20 -16.80 21.47
N ALA A 521 17.10 -16.02 22.06
CA ALA A 521 18.31 -15.59 21.40
C ALA A 521 19.31 -16.76 21.26
N GLY A 522 19.81 -16.97 20.05
CA GLY A 522 20.69 -18.09 19.76
C GLY A 522 21.03 -18.21 18.28
N GLU A 523 22.12 -18.92 18.02
CA GLU A 523 22.53 -19.29 16.66
C GLU A 523 21.99 -20.67 16.31
N ASN A 524 21.66 -20.88 15.04
CA ASN A 524 21.24 -22.16 14.48
C ASN A 524 19.98 -22.76 15.12
N VAL A 525 18.95 -21.96 15.38
CA VAL A 525 17.62 -22.47 15.75
C VAL A 525 17.07 -23.26 14.56
N ARG A 526 17.06 -24.59 14.66
CA ARG A 526 16.63 -25.51 13.59
C ARG A 526 15.18 -25.93 13.78
N ALA A 527 14.39 -25.88 12.72
CA ALA A 527 12.97 -26.23 12.78
C ALA A 527 12.71 -27.73 12.86
N LEU A 528 13.47 -28.54 12.10
CA LEU A 528 13.25 -29.98 11.97
C LEU A 528 14.46 -30.82 12.40
N GLY A 529 15.68 -30.28 12.33
CA GLY A 529 16.89 -31.00 12.73
C GLY A 529 17.30 -32.10 11.75
N ILE A 530 16.91 -31.99 10.48
CA ILE A 530 17.10 -33.01 9.45
C ILE A 530 18.38 -32.79 8.62
N GLY A 531 18.85 -33.84 7.94
CA GLY A 531 20.03 -33.80 7.06
C GLY A 531 19.80 -34.32 5.64
N ASP A 532 18.61 -34.85 5.36
CA ASP A 532 18.21 -35.54 4.11
C ASP A 532 17.23 -34.69 3.25
N GLY A 533 17.26 -33.37 3.43
CA GLY A 533 16.43 -32.42 2.71
C GLY A 533 16.79 -30.98 3.05
N ILE A 534 15.79 -30.09 3.11
CA ILE A 534 16.00 -28.68 3.44
C ILE A 534 15.42 -28.39 4.83
N ASP A 535 16.28 -28.11 5.79
CA ASP A 535 15.89 -27.62 7.12
C ASP A 535 15.88 -26.08 7.16
N ALA A 536 15.05 -25.53 8.02
CA ALA A 536 15.06 -24.10 8.31
C ALA A 536 15.97 -23.83 9.51
N SER A 537 17.03 -23.04 9.29
CA SER A 537 17.90 -22.56 10.35
C SER A 537 17.83 -21.05 10.47
N PHE A 538 17.76 -20.55 11.71
CA PHE A 538 17.67 -19.13 12.04
C PHE A 538 18.74 -18.72 13.05
N ALA A 539 19.19 -17.47 12.97
CA ALA A 539 19.89 -16.80 14.06
C ALA A 539 18.99 -15.70 14.62
N VAL A 540 18.81 -15.68 15.95
CA VAL A 540 17.98 -14.70 16.64
C VAL A 540 18.87 -13.85 17.54
N GLY A 541 18.81 -12.54 17.34
CA GLY A 541 19.64 -11.58 18.03
C GLY A 541 19.29 -11.46 19.52
N ARG A 542 20.25 -10.93 20.29
CA ARG A 542 20.14 -10.76 21.75
C ARG A 542 19.61 -9.40 22.18
N ARG A 543 19.48 -8.45 21.26
CA ARG A 543 19.14 -7.06 21.56
C ARG A 543 17.73 -6.77 21.09
N THR A 544 16.93 -6.20 21.99
CA THR A 544 15.62 -5.67 21.61
C THR A 544 15.75 -4.37 20.83
N ALA A 545 14.76 -4.06 19.99
CA ALA A 545 14.68 -2.77 19.31
C ALA A 545 14.43 -1.62 20.31
N PHE A 546 14.87 -0.41 19.92
CA PHE A 546 14.63 0.83 20.64
C PHE A 546 14.15 1.89 19.65
N SER A 547 13.21 2.72 20.10
CA SER A 547 12.82 3.95 19.42
C SER A 547 13.26 5.13 20.27
N PHE A 548 13.62 6.24 19.65
CA PHE A 548 13.86 7.50 20.36
C PHE A 548 13.09 8.61 19.68
N ARG A 549 12.80 9.67 20.43
CA ARG A 549 12.18 10.87 19.84
C ARG A 549 13.26 11.62 19.06
N VAL A 550 13.09 11.70 17.75
CA VAL A 550 13.84 12.66 16.93
C VAL A 550 13.25 14.04 17.25
N THR A 551 14.05 14.93 17.84
CA THR A 551 13.68 16.34 17.93
C THR A 551 13.67 16.90 16.49
N PRO A 552 12.61 17.57 16.05
CA PRO A 552 12.53 18.12 14.69
C PRO A 552 13.68 19.06 14.37
#